data_AF-A0A7Y1W1P3-F1
#
_entry.id   AF-A0A7Y1W1P3-F1
#
_cell.length_a   1.000
_cell.length_b   1.000
_cell.length_c   1.000
_cell.angle_alpha   90.00
_cell.angle_beta   90.00
_cell.angle_gamma   90.00
#
_symmetry.space_group_name_H-M   'P 1'
#
loop_
_entity.id
_entity.type
_entity.pdbx_description
1 polymer ?
#
loop_
_entity_poly.entity_id
_entity_poly.type
_entity_poly.pdbx_seq_one_letter_code
_entity_poly.pdbx_strand_id
1 'polypeptide(L)' 'DVAERRSISIGSSSVDRVEILSGLAEGETIIVSGYDNFREYERVLLTD' A
#
# COMPACT_ATOMS: atom_id res chain seq x y z
N ASP A 1 5.58 5.66 -13.39
CA ASP A 1 4.59 6.16 -12.41
C ASP A 1 5.26 6.59 -11.11
N VAL A 2 4.54 7.24 -10.20
CA VAL A 2 5.01 7.53 -8.83
C VAL A 2 4.03 6.91 -7.84
N ALA A 3 4.55 6.18 -6.86
CA ALA A 3 3.77 5.70 -5.72
C ALA A 3 4.09 6.53 -4.48
N GLU A 4 3.06 6.80 -3.68
CA GLU A 4 3.17 7.60 -2.45
C GLU A 4 2.83 6.74 -1.23
N ARG A 5 3.58 6.93 -0.14
CA ARG A 5 3.30 6.25 1.11
C ARG A 5 2.07 6.88 1.75
N ARG A 6 1.09 6.03 2.07
CA ARG A 6 -0.16 6.46 2.68
C ARG A 6 -0.46 5.62 3.92
N SER A 7 -0.78 6.27 5.03
CA SER A 7 -1.30 5.58 6.20
C SER A 7 -2.72 5.10 5.93
N ILE A 8 -3.00 3.85 6.30
CA ILE A 8 -4.31 3.22 6.19
C ILE A 8 -4.72 2.65 7.54
N SER A 9 -6.01 2.40 7.72
CA SER A 9 -6.53 1.66 8.87
C SER A 9 -6.97 0.27 8.42
N ILE A 10 -6.46 -0.74 9.11
CA ILE A 10 -6.79 -2.15 8.85
C ILE A 10 -7.75 -2.69 9.91
N GLY A 11 -8.63 -3.58 9.50
CA GLY A 11 -9.56 -4.29 10.36
C GLY A 11 -9.08 -5.72 10.62
N SER A 12 -9.94 -6.69 10.33
CA SER A 12 -9.60 -8.10 10.44
C SER A 12 -8.55 -8.52 9.40
N SER A 13 -7.69 -9.47 9.77
CA SER A 13 -6.70 -10.07 8.87
C SER A 13 -6.70 -11.59 9.00
N SER A 14 -6.69 -12.29 7.87
CA SER A 14 -6.47 -13.73 7.77
C SER A 14 -5.10 -14.02 7.13
N VAL A 15 -4.83 -15.29 6.85
CA VAL A 15 -3.61 -15.70 6.13
C VAL A 15 -3.60 -15.16 4.70
N ASP A 16 -4.77 -15.05 4.05
CA ASP A 16 -4.92 -14.70 2.63
C ASP A 16 -5.46 -13.29 2.38
N ARG A 17 -6.04 -12.62 3.40
CA ARG A 17 -6.77 -11.36 3.22
C ARG A 17 -6.52 -10.37 4.36
N VAL A 18 -6.62 -9.10 4.02
CA VAL A 18 -6.59 -7.98 4.96
C VAL A 18 -7.77 -7.07 4.66
N GLU A 19 -8.55 -6.74 5.69
CA GLU A 19 -9.65 -5.78 5.61
C GLU A 19 -9.11 -4.35 5.71
N ILE A 20 -9.55 -3.48 4.79
CA ILE A 20 -9.22 -2.05 4.79
C ILE A 20 -10.45 -1.28 5.26
N LEU A 21 -10.30 -0.53 6.36
CA LEU A 21 -11.39 0.27 6.93
C LEU A 21 -11.39 1.70 6.38
N SER A 22 -10.20 2.27 6.14
CA SER A 22 -10.06 3.63 5.61
C SER A 22 -8.66 3.90 5.04
N GLY A 23 -8.56 4.94 4.21
CA GLY A 23 -7.29 5.42 3.63
C GLY A 23 -7.07 4.98 2.17
N LEU A 24 -7.97 4.17 1.62
CA LEU A 24 -8.00 3.81 0.20
C LEU A 24 -9.39 4.01 -0.38
N ALA A 25 -9.45 4.23 -1.70
CA ALA A 25 -10.68 4.28 -2.47
C ALA A 25 -10.74 3.13 -3.49
N GLU A 26 -11.95 2.76 -3.90
CA GLU A 26 -12.13 1.76 -4.96
C GLU A 26 -11.45 2.21 -6.26
N GLY A 27 -10.78 1.26 -6.93
CA GLY A 27 -10.03 1.51 -8.16
C GLY A 27 -8.58 1.97 -7.94
N GLU A 28 -8.16 2.26 -6.71
CA GLU A 28 -6.76 2.54 -6.42
C GLU A 28 -5.87 1.29 -6.54
N THR A 29 -4.64 1.49 -6.99
CA THR A 29 -3.61 0.45 -7.09
C THR A 29 -2.64 0.56 -5.93
N ILE A 30 -2.33 -0.58 -5.28
CA ILE A 30 -1.42 -0.65 -4.15
C ILE A 30 -0.27 -1.62 -4.40
N ILE A 31 0.85 -1.39 -3.72
CA ILE A 31 2.00 -2.27 -3.74
C ILE A 31 1.85 -3.28 -2.59
N VAL A 32 1.85 -4.57 -2.93
CA VAL A 32 1.68 -5.67 -1.95
C VAL A 32 2.94 -6.51 -1.75
N SER A 33 4.01 -6.24 -2.50
CA SER A 33 5.27 -7.01 -2.46
C SER A 33 6.47 -6.12 -2.75
N GLY A 34 7.67 -6.56 -2.34
CA GLY A 34 8.94 -5.89 -2.66
C GLY A 34 9.12 -4.50 -2.06
N TYR A 35 8.29 -4.10 -1.08
CA TYR A 35 8.26 -2.75 -0.52
C TYR A 35 9.19 -2.54 0.69
N ASP A 36 10.00 -3.53 1.05
CA ASP A 36 10.89 -3.45 2.23
C ASP A 36 11.83 -2.24 2.16
N ASN A 37 12.35 -1.94 0.97
CA ASN A 37 13.24 -0.80 0.73
C ASN A 37 12.51 0.55 0.64
N PHE A 38 11.17 0.56 0.57
CA PHE A 38 10.39 1.80 0.44
C PHE A 38 10.09 2.45 1.78
N ARG A 39 10.32 1.74 2.90
CA ARG A 39 9.92 2.18 4.25
C ARG A 39 10.49 3.54 4.67
N GLU A 40 11.65 3.91 4.15
CA GLU A 40 12.35 5.17 4.44
C GLU A 40 11.91 6.34 3.55
N TYR A 41 11.10 6.07 2.52
CA TYR A 41 10.74 7.05 1.50
C TYR A 41 9.23 7.33 1.50
N GLU A 42 8.87 8.61 1.43
CA GLU A 42 7.47 9.04 1.29
C GLU A 42 6.96 8.86 -0.14
N ARG A 43 7.85 8.85 -1.13
CA ARG A 43 7.51 8.70 -2.55
C ARG A 43 8.56 7.86 -3.26
N VAL A 44 8.13 6.98 -4.15
CA VAL A 44 9.01 6.13 -4.96
C VAL A 44 8.63 6.22 -6.43
N LEU A 45 9.64 6.21 -7.30
CA LEU A 45 9.43 6.15 -8.74
C LEU A 45 9.22 4.69 -9.14
N LEU A 46 8.12 4.41 -9.84
CA LEU A 46 7.86 3.12 -10.45
C LEU A 46 8.52 3.08 -11.83
N THR A 47 9.45 2.15 -11.99
CA THR A 47 10.05 1.79 -13.26
C THR A 47 9.33 0.58 -13.85
N ASP A 48 9.21 0.55 -15.18
CA ASP A 48 8.68 -0.58 -15.94
C ASP A 48 9.66 -1.78 -15.92
#